data_AF-A0A7C4I4A7-F1
#
_entry.id   AF-A0A7C4I4A7-F1
#
_cell.length_a   1.000
_cell.length_b   1.000
_cell.length_c   1.000
_cell.angle_alpha   90.00
_cell.angle_beta   90.00
_cell.angle_gamma   90.00
#
_symmetry.space_group_name_H-M   'P 1'
#
loop_
_entity.id
_entity.type
_entity.pdbx_description
1 polymer ?
#
loop_
_entity_poly.entity_id
_entity_poly.type
_entity_poly.pdbx_seq_one_letter_code
_entity_poly.pdbx_strand_id
1 'polypeptide(L)'
;MIKPELFDKLEKILEVLQLKKVKFSILRSESLEPEFVNLISGIRESFDELHKKYNVKVYNLSSYPVSSGELSPELFIKFLKEYDEKFNLEYTMIDMGFLLINPSMF
;
A
#
# COMPACT_ATOMS: atom_id res chain seq x y z
N MET A 1 -12.09 -3.98 1.03
CA MET A 1 -11.17 -5.14 1.04
C MET A 1 -11.23 -5.74 -0.33
N ILE A 2 -10.07 -5.88 -0.96
CA ILE A 2 -9.99 -6.29 -2.36
C ILE A 2 -10.08 -7.80 -2.50
N LYS A 3 -10.62 -8.23 -3.63
CA LYS A 3 -10.70 -9.65 -3.98
C LYS A 3 -9.30 -10.29 -3.96
N PRO A 4 -9.16 -11.54 -3.47
CA PRO A 4 -7.89 -12.27 -3.46
C PRO A 4 -7.15 -12.31 -4.81
N GLU A 5 -7.89 -12.25 -5.91
CA GLU A 5 -7.38 -12.30 -7.28
C GLU A 5 -6.27 -11.26 -7.58
N LEU A 6 -6.33 -10.07 -6.97
CA LEU A 6 -5.27 -9.06 -7.15
C LEU A 6 -3.93 -9.57 -6.62
N PHE A 7 -3.92 -10.15 -5.42
CA PHE A 7 -2.69 -10.63 -4.79
C PHE A 7 -2.09 -11.80 -5.58
N ASP A 8 -2.92 -12.73 -6.04
CA ASP A 8 -2.47 -13.87 -6.86
C ASP A 8 -1.84 -13.40 -8.18
N LYS A 9 -2.42 -12.38 -8.83
CA LYS A 9 -1.85 -11.77 -10.05
C LYS A 9 -0.52 -11.10 -9.76
N LEU A 10 -0.43 -10.35 -8.65
CA LEU A 10 0.80 -9.69 -8.24
C LEU A 10 1.92 -10.68 -7.94
N GLU A 11 1.63 -11.75 -7.19
CA GLU A 11 2.58 -12.82 -6.91
C GLU A 11 3.15 -13.40 -8.22
N LYS A 12 2.30 -13.76 -9.19
CA LYS A 12 2.73 -14.26 -10.51
C LYS A 12 3.59 -13.25 -11.28
N ILE A 13 3.23 -11.97 -11.28
CA ILE A 13 4.02 -10.93 -11.96
C ILE A 13 5.41 -10.84 -11.35
N LEU A 14 5.50 -10.82 -10.01
CA LEU A 14 6.77 -10.71 -9.31
C LEU A 14 7.66 -11.95 -9.50
N GLU A 15 7.07 -13.15 -9.54
CA GLU A 15 7.76 -14.39 -9.89
C GLU A 15 8.36 -14.35 -11.30
N VAL A 16 7.59 -13.91 -12.29
CA VAL A 16 8.07 -13.81 -13.68
C VAL A 16 9.20 -12.80 -13.82
N LEU A 17 9.12 -11.66 -13.12
CA LEU A 17 10.14 -10.63 -13.16
C LEU A 17 11.41 -10.99 -12.38
N GLN A 18 11.37 -12.01 -11.51
CA GLN A 18 12.48 -12.49 -10.69
C GLN A 18 13.22 -11.36 -9.93
N LEU A 19 12.46 -10.38 -9.45
CA LEU A 19 13.02 -9.22 -8.77
C LEU A 19 13.53 -9.61 -7.39
N LYS A 20 14.74 -9.17 -7.05
CA LYS A 20 15.25 -9.31 -5.66
C LYS A 20 14.53 -8.39 -4.69
N LYS A 21 14.08 -7.23 -5.18
CA LYS A 21 13.39 -6.19 -4.43
C LYS A 21 12.39 -5.46 -5.30
N VAL A 22 11.27 -5.08 -4.70
CA VAL A 22 10.22 -4.25 -5.30
C VAL A 22 10.34 -2.86 -4.70
N LYS A 23 10.69 -1.88 -5.53
CA LYS A 23 10.56 -0.47 -5.19
C LYS A 23 9.13 -0.05 -5.46
N PHE A 24 8.50 0.62 -4.51
CA PHE A 24 7.10 0.99 -4.66
C PHE A 24 6.76 2.32 -3.99
N SER A 25 5.65 2.88 -4.47
CA SER A 25 4.89 3.91 -3.76
C SER A 25 3.39 3.59 -3.79
N ILE A 26 2.69 3.85 -2.69
CA ILE A 26 1.24 3.71 -2.57
C ILE A 26 0.68 5.06 -2.19
N LEU A 27 -0.01 5.69 -3.12
CA LEU A 27 -0.74 6.94 -2.90
C LEU A 27 -2.17 6.61 -2.47
N ARG A 28 -2.61 7.13 -1.33
CA ARG A 28 -4.03 7.10 -0.97
C ARG A 28 -4.79 8.23 -1.67
N SER A 29 -6.03 7.97 -2.08
CA SER A 29 -6.96 9.00 -2.54
C SER A 29 -7.68 9.72 -1.40
N GLU A 30 -7.46 9.29 -0.16
CA GLU A 30 -8.05 9.85 1.06
C GLU A 30 -6.97 10.48 1.94
N SER A 31 -7.26 11.68 2.46
CA SER A 31 -6.38 12.36 3.42
C SER A 31 -6.43 11.68 4.79
N LEU A 32 -5.29 11.66 5.48
CA LEU A 32 -5.20 11.25 6.89
C LEU A 32 -5.26 12.44 7.87
N GLU A 33 -5.64 13.63 7.40
CA GLU A 33 -5.78 14.79 8.25
C GLU A 33 -6.99 14.69 9.19
N PRO A 34 -6.93 15.27 10.41
CA PRO A 34 -7.97 15.13 11.43
C PRO A 34 -9.38 15.47 10.91
N GLU A 35 -9.49 16.48 10.05
CA GLU A 35 -10.74 16.97 9.48
C GLU A 35 -11.48 15.91 8.64
N PHE A 36 -10.72 15.01 8.01
CA PHE A 36 -11.22 13.90 7.17
C PHE A 36 -11.23 12.54 7.90
N VAL A 37 -10.34 12.36 8.89
CA VAL A 37 -10.16 11.13 9.69
C VAL A 37 -11.14 11.03 10.87
N ASN A 38 -11.91 12.08 11.15
CA ASN A 38 -12.88 12.14 12.26
C ASN A 38 -13.95 11.02 12.27
N LEU A 39 -13.98 10.12 11.29
CA LEU A 39 -14.82 8.92 11.29
C LEU A 39 -14.24 7.73 12.07
N ILE A 40 -12.93 7.61 12.31
CA ILE A 40 -12.35 6.47 13.07
C ILE A 40 -11.08 6.89 13.84
N SER A 41 -11.19 7.03 15.18
CA SER A 41 -10.05 7.20 16.07
C SER A 41 -9.10 5.99 16.02
N GLY A 42 -7.79 6.19 15.85
CA GLY A 42 -6.76 5.13 15.88
C GLY A 42 -6.15 4.74 14.52
N ILE A 43 -6.64 5.31 13.41
CA ILE A 43 -6.10 5.04 12.06
C ILE A 43 -4.62 5.44 11.94
N ARG A 44 -4.25 6.64 12.40
CA ARG A 44 -2.88 7.15 12.25
C ARG A 44 -1.85 6.31 13.00
N GLU A 45 -2.19 5.88 14.22
CA GLU A 45 -1.34 4.99 15.01
C GLU A 45 -1.16 3.64 14.30
N SER A 46 -2.27 3.03 13.85
CA SER A 46 -2.22 1.81 13.06
C SER A 46 -1.39 1.97 11.78
N PHE A 47 -1.45 3.15 11.16
CA PHE A 47 -0.72 3.47 9.94
C PHE A 47 0.77 3.53 10.26
N ASP A 48 1.17 4.32 11.25
CA ASP A 48 2.56 4.45 11.68
C ASP A 48 3.15 3.10 12.16
N GLU A 49 2.38 2.27 12.86
CA GLU A 49 2.77 0.93 13.29
C GLU A 49 3.08 0.01 12.10
N LEU A 50 2.16 -0.05 11.12
CA LEU A 50 2.36 -0.87 9.93
C LEU A 50 3.62 -0.44 9.16
N HIS A 51 3.80 0.87 8.99
CA HIS A 51 4.95 1.40 8.25
C HIS A 51 6.27 1.17 8.98
N LYS A 52 6.30 1.31 10.31
CA LYS A 52 7.47 0.94 11.13
C LYS A 52 7.79 -0.54 11.04
N LYS A 53 6.78 -1.42 11.11
CA LYS A 53 6.95 -2.88 11.02
C LYS A 53 7.66 -3.31 9.74
N TYR A 54 7.36 -2.65 8.62
CA TYR A 54 7.94 -2.97 7.31
C TYR A 54 9.08 -2.02 6.89
N ASN A 55 9.50 -1.08 7.74
CA ASN A 55 10.47 -0.03 7.40
C ASN A 55 10.10 0.74 6.11
N VAL A 56 8.80 1.04 5.95
CA VAL A 56 8.25 1.82 4.84
C VAL A 56 8.19 3.29 5.26
N LYS A 57 8.65 4.18 4.40
CA LYS A 57 8.62 5.62 4.66
C LYS A 57 7.27 6.20 4.30
N VAL A 58 6.83 7.18 5.07
CA VAL A 58 5.59 7.93 4.82
C VAL A 58 5.93 9.39 4.57
N TYR A 59 5.34 9.97 3.55
CA TYR A 59 5.32 11.42 3.32
C TYR A 59 3.96 11.83 2.76
N ASN A 60 3.66 13.12 2.75
CA ASN A 60 2.43 13.63 2.15
C ASN A 60 2.73 14.23 0.78
N LEU A 61 1.89 13.92 -0.20
CA LEU A 61 1.78 14.64 -1.46
C LEU A 61 0.52 15.51 -1.37
N SER A 62 0.71 16.83 -1.21
CA SER A 62 -0.36 17.73 -0.76
C SER A 62 -0.92 17.27 0.59
N SER A 63 -2.20 16.89 0.68
CA SER A 63 -2.85 16.35 1.88
C SER A 63 -2.97 14.81 1.87
N TYR A 64 -2.49 14.15 0.82
CA TYR A 64 -2.64 12.70 0.66
C TYR A 64 -1.37 11.96 1.09
N PRO A 65 -1.46 10.96 1.98
CA PRO A 65 -0.31 10.19 2.41
C PRO A 65 0.17 9.26 1.29
N VAL A 66 1.48 9.18 1.17
CA VAL A 66 2.20 8.27 0.29
C VAL A 66 3.09 7.36 1.11
N SER A 67 2.91 6.06 0.91
CA SER A 67 3.73 5.01 1.51
C SER A 67 4.78 4.61 0.49
N SER A 68 6.08 4.72 0.81
CA SER A 68 7.16 4.43 -0.15
C SER A 68 8.25 3.58 0.47
N GLY A 69 8.78 2.64 -0.29
CA GLY A 69 9.76 1.72 0.24
C GLY A 69 10.35 0.78 -0.79
N GLU A 70 11.20 -0.11 -0.29
CA GLU A 70 11.82 -1.16 -1.06
C GLU A 70 11.84 -2.44 -0.23
N LEU A 71 11.08 -3.46 -0.66
CA LEU A 71 10.89 -4.72 0.08
C LEU A 71 11.23 -5.92 -0.81
N SER A 72 11.51 -7.08 -0.22
CA SER A 72 11.50 -8.33 -1.01
C SER A 72 10.09 -8.59 -1.54
N PRO A 73 9.91 -9.34 -2.64
CA PRO A 73 8.58 -9.65 -3.18
C PRO A 73 7.61 -10.21 -2.14
N GLU A 74 8.07 -11.13 -1.28
CA GLU A 74 7.25 -11.77 -0.26
C GLU A 74 6.79 -10.75 0.81
N LEU A 75 7.72 -9.90 1.27
CA LEU A 75 7.41 -8.86 2.25
C LEU A 75 6.52 -7.78 1.65
N PHE A 76 6.69 -7.45 0.38
CA PHE A 76 5.84 -6.50 -0.33
C PHE A 76 4.39 -6.98 -0.40
N ILE A 77 4.16 -8.24 -0.81
CA ILE A 77 2.81 -8.81 -0.84
C ILE A 77 2.21 -8.87 0.57
N LYS A 78 2.98 -9.28 1.57
CA LYS A 78 2.52 -9.32 2.96
C LYS A 78 2.15 -7.93 3.48
N PHE A 79 2.95 -6.92 3.16
CA PHE A 79 2.65 -5.52 3.46
C PHE A 79 1.34 -5.08 2.81
N LEU A 80 1.12 -5.37 1.52
CA LEU A 80 -0.13 -5.02 0.82
C LEU A 80 -1.36 -5.70 1.43
N LYS A 81 -1.26 -6.98 1.82
CA LYS A 81 -2.37 -7.71 2.49
C LYS A 81 -2.74 -7.06 3.82
N GLU A 82 -1.76 -6.80 4.68
CA GLU A 82 -2.00 -6.11 5.97
C GLU A 82 -2.47 -4.66 5.80
N TYR A 83 -2.00 -3.99 4.75
CA TYR A 83 -2.46 -2.65 4.40
C TYR A 83 -3.93 -2.66 3.99
N ASP A 84 -4.36 -3.61 3.14
CA ASP A 84 -5.76 -3.73 2.70
C ASP A 84 -6.71 -3.99 3.87
N GLU A 85 -6.32 -4.89 4.79
CA GLU A 85 -7.09 -5.20 5.99
C GLU A 85 -7.33 -3.96 6.88
N LYS A 86 -6.32 -3.09 7.00
CA LYS A 86 -6.39 -1.91 7.89
C LYS A 86 -6.96 -0.67 7.22
N PHE A 87 -6.71 -0.48 5.93
CA PHE A 87 -6.93 0.81 5.27
C PHE A 87 -7.58 0.74 3.89
N ASN A 88 -7.98 -0.45 3.43
CA ASN A 88 -8.61 -0.74 2.13
C ASN A 88 -7.82 -0.20 0.91
N LEU A 89 -7.25 -1.11 0.12
CA LEU A 89 -6.46 -0.76 -1.07
C LEU A 89 -7.31 -0.17 -2.21
N GLU A 90 -8.64 -0.26 -2.17
CA GLU A 90 -9.53 0.27 -3.21
C GLU A 90 -9.36 1.79 -3.40
N TYR A 91 -8.94 2.49 -2.34
CA TYR A 91 -8.73 3.92 -2.33
C TYR A 91 -7.25 4.28 -2.54
N THR A 92 -6.53 3.47 -3.31
CA THR A 92 -5.10 3.68 -3.53
C THR A 92 -4.69 3.55 -4.99
N MET A 93 -3.54 4.12 -5.33
CA MET A 93 -2.77 3.71 -6.50
C MET A 93 -1.42 3.19 -6.04
N ILE A 94 -1.03 2.03 -6.58
CA ILE A 94 0.24 1.38 -6.29
C ILE A 94 1.14 1.52 -7.54
N ASP A 95 2.27 2.19 -7.37
CA ASP A 95 3.30 2.34 -8.39
C ASP A 95 4.52 1.51 -8.01
N MET A 96 4.93 0.56 -8.86
CA MET A 96 6.14 -0.25 -8.70
C MET A 96 7.28 0.17 -9.64
N GLY A 97 7.16 1.33 -10.31
CA GLY A 97 8.12 1.89 -11.26
C GLY A 97 8.04 1.29 -12.67
N PHE A 98 7.60 0.04 -12.81
CA PHE A 98 7.36 -0.64 -14.09
C PHE A 98 5.89 -1.02 -14.30
N LEU A 99 5.07 -0.95 -13.26
CA LEU A 99 3.66 -1.27 -13.28
C LEU A 99 2.92 -0.33 -12.33
N LEU A 100 1.88 0.31 -12.86
CA LEU A 100 0.92 1.08 -12.08
C LEU A 100 -0.35 0.24 -11.91
N ILE A 101 -0.83 0.14 -10.69
CA ILE A 101 -2.00 -0.66 -10.32
C ILE A 101 -2.99 0.27 -9.66
N ASN A 102 -4.20 0.31 -10.21
CA ASN A 102 -5.37 0.81 -9.51
C ASN A 102 -6.17 -0.41 -9.01
N PRO A 103 -6.10 -0.72 -7.70
CA PRO A 103 -6.75 -1.89 -7.14
C PRO A 103 -8.28 -1.86 -7.26
N SER A 104 -8.91 -0.68 -7.41
CA SER A 104 -10.37 -0.55 -7.61
C SER A 104 -10.88 -1.12 -8.94
N MET A 105 -9.99 -1.50 -9.86
CA MET A 105 -10.35 -2.04 -11.18
C MET A 105 -10.42 -3.58 -11.23
N PHE A 106 -10.27 -4.26 -10.08
CA PHE A 106 -10.25 -5.72 -9.95
C PHE A 106 -11.50 -6.29 -9.25
#